data_AF-A0A7S0DTF8-F1
#
_entry.id   AF-A0A7S0DTF8-F1
#
_cell.length_a   1.000
_cell.length_b   1.000
_cell.length_c   1.000
_cell.angle_alpha   90.00
_cell.angle_beta   90.00
_cell.angle_gamma   90.00
#
_symmetry.space_group_name_H-M   'P 1'
#
loop_
_entity.id
_entity.type
_entity.pdbx_description
1 polymer ?
#
loop_
_entity_poly.entity_id
_entity_poly.type
_entity_poly.pdbx_seq_one_letter_code
_entity_poly.pdbx_strand_id
1 'polypeptide(L)'
;MHKFLEISSKNDLKVGFVFFDDCWNHQGLNLSEPCLPRKGVHNGCWMASPQDIERTTDESKIQETVNSFKAYVTDIVNEFRQDTRVVWWEIFNEPNVDPTVPLPEGNFSNILRQSAYAWITELNPTQPIL
;
A
#
# COMPACT_ATOMS: atom_id res chain seq x y z
N MET A 1 3.30 -14.70 0.11
CA MET A 1 4.56 -13.93 0.22
C MET A 1 5.79 -14.83 0.34
N HIS A 2 5.83 -15.80 1.27
CA HIS A 2 6.98 -16.73 1.44
C HIS A 2 7.53 -17.35 0.15
N LYS A 3 6.66 -18.01 -0.63
CA LYS A 3 7.06 -18.66 -1.89
C LYS A 3 7.65 -17.67 -2.90
N PHE A 4 7.12 -16.45 -2.96
CA PHE A 4 7.65 -15.40 -3.83
C PHE A 4 9.06 -14.99 -3.37
N LEU A 5 9.24 -14.69 -2.08
CA LEU A 5 10.55 -14.34 -1.52
C LEU A 5 11.58 -15.47 -1.68
N GLU A 6 11.15 -16.73 -1.57
CA GLU A 6 12.00 -17.90 -1.81
C GLU A 6 12.48 -17.96 -3.27
N ILE A 7 11.56 -17.80 -4.24
CA ILE A 7 11.90 -17.79 -5.67
C ILE A 7 12.82 -16.61 -5.98
N SER A 8 12.50 -15.40 -5.50
CA SER A 8 13.33 -14.21 -5.72
C SER A 8 14.74 -14.41 -5.17
N SER A 9 14.86 -14.92 -3.93
CA SER A 9 16.16 -15.18 -3.31
C SER A 9 16.97 -16.26 -4.02
N LYS A 10 16.32 -17.29 -4.61
CA LYS A 10 17.01 -18.30 -5.44
C LYS A 10 17.59 -17.74 -6.73
N ASN A 11 17.13 -16.57 -7.16
CA ASN A 11 17.59 -15.88 -8.36
C ASN A 11 18.39 -14.61 -8.01
N ASP A 12 18.92 -14.52 -6.79
CA ASP A 12 19.71 -13.37 -6.29
C ASP A 12 18.98 -12.02 -6.35
N LEU A 13 17.64 -12.04 -6.34
CA LEU A 13 16.81 -10.85 -6.30
C LEU A 13 16.46 -10.48 -4.86
N LYS A 14 16.54 -9.18 -4.57
CA LYS A 14 16.06 -8.57 -3.33
C LYS A 14 14.71 -7.91 -3.56
N VAL A 15 13.88 -7.87 -2.51
CA VAL A 15 12.50 -7.42 -2.61
C VAL A 15 12.24 -6.26 -1.65
N GLY A 16 11.69 -5.17 -2.16
CA GLY A 16 11.00 -4.16 -1.36
C GLY A 16 9.48 -4.37 -1.45
N PHE A 17 8.77 -4.07 -0.38
CA PHE A 17 7.31 -4.07 -0.38
C PHE A 17 6.78 -2.64 -0.36
N VAL A 18 5.71 -2.38 -1.10
CA VAL A 18 4.90 -1.17 -1.01
C VAL A 18 3.49 -1.54 -0.53
N PHE A 19 2.93 -0.77 0.40
CA PHE A 19 1.62 -1.08 1.00
C PHE A 19 0.44 -0.40 0.32
N PHE A 20 0.61 0.88 -0.06
CA PHE A 20 -0.47 1.72 -0.56
C PHE A 20 -0.04 2.47 -1.81
N ASP A 21 -1.00 2.92 -2.61
CA ASP A 21 -0.79 3.77 -3.77
C ASP A 21 -2.03 4.60 -4.12
N ASP A 22 -1.82 5.81 -4.65
CA ASP A 22 -2.88 6.66 -5.23
C ASP A 22 -2.77 6.70 -6.76
N CYS A 23 -2.27 5.62 -7.36
CA CYS A 23 -2.05 5.55 -8.80
C CYS A 23 -3.22 4.84 -9.50
N TRP A 24 -3.48 5.23 -10.75
CA TRP A 24 -4.41 4.54 -11.65
C TRP A 24 -5.89 4.53 -11.18
N ASN A 25 -6.43 3.36 -10.79
CA ASN A 25 -7.87 3.15 -10.69
C ASN A 25 -8.33 2.93 -9.24
N HIS A 26 -9.05 3.91 -8.70
CA HIS A 26 -9.52 3.89 -7.33
C HIS A 26 -10.93 3.31 -7.16
N GLN A 27 -11.52 2.79 -8.24
CA GLN A 27 -12.90 2.31 -8.23
C GLN A 27 -13.05 0.94 -8.88
N GLY A 28 -13.95 0.15 -8.31
CA GLY A 28 -14.37 -1.12 -8.89
C GLY A 28 -13.38 -2.27 -8.69
N LEU A 29 -12.54 -2.22 -7.64
CA LEU A 29 -11.70 -3.36 -7.26
C LEU A 29 -12.57 -4.61 -7.10
N ASN A 30 -12.27 -5.63 -7.91
CA ASN A 30 -12.93 -6.91 -7.86
C ASN A 30 -11.88 -8.01 -7.91
N LEU A 31 -11.73 -8.75 -6.79
CA LEU A 31 -10.78 -9.85 -6.66
C LEU A 31 -11.39 -11.21 -7.04
N SER A 32 -12.68 -11.28 -7.38
CA SER A 32 -13.36 -12.53 -7.75
C SER A 32 -13.02 -13.01 -9.15
N GLU A 33 -12.57 -12.11 -10.02
CA GLU A 33 -12.23 -12.42 -11.41
C GLU A 33 -10.84 -11.86 -11.76
N PRO A 34 -10.03 -12.60 -12.55
CA PRO A 34 -8.79 -12.06 -13.07
C PRO A 34 -9.07 -10.86 -13.97
N CYS A 35 -8.30 -9.79 -13.80
CA CYS A 35 -8.41 -8.66 -14.71
C CYS A 35 -8.01 -9.07 -16.15
N LEU A 36 -8.82 -8.64 -17.12
CA LEU A 36 -8.56 -8.85 -18.54
C LEU A 36 -7.70 -7.72 -19.11
N PRO A 37 -6.55 -8.03 -19.73
CA PRO A 37 -5.71 -7.01 -20.36
C PRO A 37 -6.46 -6.22 -21.42
N ARG A 38 -6.41 -4.90 -21.34
CA ARG A 38 -7.00 -3.99 -22.33
C ARG A 38 -5.95 -3.58 -23.35
N LYS A 39 -6.26 -3.76 -24.64
CA LYS A 39 -5.33 -3.43 -25.73
C LYS A 39 -4.93 -1.95 -25.66
N GLY A 40 -3.62 -1.68 -25.60
CA GLY A 40 -3.07 -0.33 -25.58
C GLY A 40 -3.09 0.36 -24.21
N VAL A 41 -3.50 -0.33 -23.14
CA VAL A 41 -3.55 0.24 -21.78
C VAL A 41 -2.43 -0.38 -20.95
N HIS A 42 -1.36 0.39 -20.72
CA HIS A 42 -0.33 0.03 -19.73
C HIS A 42 -0.99 -0.10 -18.35
N ASN A 43 -0.57 -1.03 -17.49
CA ASN A 43 -1.12 -1.21 -16.13
C ASN A 43 -2.66 -1.20 -16.04
N GLY A 44 -3.36 -1.65 -17.10
CA GLY A 44 -4.83 -1.52 -17.18
C GLY A 44 -5.63 -2.29 -16.14
N CYS A 45 -4.95 -3.06 -15.29
CA CYS A 45 -5.44 -3.85 -14.18
C CYS A 45 -4.93 -3.36 -12.81
N TRP A 46 -4.13 -2.30 -12.78
CA TRP A 46 -3.63 -1.72 -11.55
C TRP A 46 -4.77 -0.98 -10.85
N MET A 47 -5.03 -1.38 -9.61
CA MET A 47 -6.07 -0.82 -8.76
C MET A 47 -5.38 -0.17 -7.57
N ALA A 48 -5.69 1.09 -7.31
CA ALA A 48 -5.15 1.81 -6.16
C ALA A 48 -5.60 1.14 -4.87
N SER A 49 -4.76 1.19 -3.85
CA SER A 49 -5.12 0.80 -2.49
C SER A 49 -4.69 1.90 -1.52
N PRO A 50 -5.61 2.57 -0.81
CA PRO A 50 -7.06 2.28 -0.71
C PRO A 50 -7.91 2.70 -1.92
N GLN A 51 -9.07 2.09 -2.11
CA GLN A 51 -10.12 2.55 -3.04
C GLN A 51 -10.89 3.75 -2.46
N ASP A 52 -11.52 4.58 -3.29
CA ASP A 52 -12.25 5.78 -2.86
C ASP A 52 -13.34 5.47 -1.81
N ILE A 53 -14.01 4.31 -1.95
CA ILE A 53 -15.07 3.87 -1.03
C ILE A 53 -14.54 3.56 0.39
N GLU A 54 -13.24 3.36 0.54
CA GLU A 54 -12.57 3.07 1.81
C GLU A 54 -12.02 4.34 2.48
N ARG A 55 -12.20 5.51 1.84
CA ARG A 55 -11.69 6.80 2.30
C ARG A 55 -12.81 7.65 2.89
N THR A 56 -12.42 8.69 3.63
CA THR A 56 -13.36 9.67 4.20
C THR A 56 -12.77 11.07 4.17
N THR A 57 -13.61 12.06 3.88
CA THR A 57 -13.31 13.50 4.04
C THR A 57 -13.78 14.06 5.38
N ASP A 58 -14.52 13.28 6.17
CA ASP A 58 -14.95 13.66 7.51
C ASP A 58 -13.75 13.62 8.46
N GLU A 59 -13.20 14.80 8.76
CA GLU A 59 -12.03 14.96 9.64
C GLU A 59 -12.21 14.32 11.01
N SER A 60 -13.46 14.21 11.51
CA SER A 60 -13.72 13.58 12.81
C SER A 60 -13.57 12.06 12.78
N LYS A 61 -13.65 11.44 11.59
CA LYS A 61 -13.58 9.99 11.38
C LYS A 61 -12.30 9.53 10.70
N ILE A 62 -11.52 10.45 10.15
CA ILE A 62 -10.34 10.13 9.32
C ILE A 62 -9.37 9.18 10.02
N GLN A 63 -9.09 9.40 11.32
CA GLN A 63 -8.19 8.53 12.06
C GLN A 63 -8.77 7.13 12.32
N GLU A 64 -10.09 7.04 12.56
CA GLU A 64 -10.78 5.76 12.73
C GLU A 64 -10.70 4.94 11.43
N THR A 65 -11.02 5.56 10.30
CA THR A 65 -10.94 4.92 8.98
C THR A 65 -9.49 4.57 8.63
N VAL A 66 -8.51 5.42 8.89
CA VAL A 66 -7.09 5.08 8.70
C VAL A 66 -6.68 3.88 9.54
N ASN A 67 -7.13 3.81 10.80
CA ASN A 67 -6.77 2.70 11.70
C ASN A 67 -7.32 1.35 11.23
N SER A 68 -8.34 1.28 10.35
CA SER A 68 -8.80 0.00 9.80
C SER A 68 -7.74 -0.69 8.94
N PHE A 69 -6.75 0.04 8.43
CA PHE A 69 -5.63 -0.50 7.65
C PHE A 69 -4.48 -1.01 8.51
N LYS A 70 -4.49 -0.74 9.83
CA LYS A 70 -3.37 -1.09 10.72
C LYS A 70 -3.06 -2.57 10.70
N ALA A 71 -4.07 -3.43 10.86
CA ALA A 71 -3.89 -4.88 10.91
C ALA A 71 -3.18 -5.41 9.66
N TYR A 72 -3.62 -4.98 8.47
CA TYR A 72 -2.98 -5.37 7.20
C TYR A 72 -1.48 -5.05 7.17
N VAL A 73 -1.10 -3.82 7.53
CA VAL A 73 0.30 -3.39 7.54
C VAL A 73 1.10 -4.15 8.62
N THR A 74 0.58 -4.20 9.84
CA THR A 74 1.31 -4.78 10.97
C THR A 74 1.45 -6.29 10.87
N ASP A 75 0.47 -6.99 10.30
CA ASP A 75 0.54 -8.45 10.14
C ASP A 75 1.65 -8.84 9.16
N ILE A 76 1.74 -8.13 8.03
CA ILE A 76 2.81 -8.33 7.05
C ILE A 76 4.18 -8.01 7.65
N VAL A 77 4.31 -6.86 8.32
CA VAL A 77 5.61 -6.49 8.92
C VAL A 77 5.99 -7.46 10.03
N ASN A 78 5.07 -7.86 10.91
CA ASN A 78 5.39 -8.82 11.98
C ASN A 78 5.94 -10.15 11.44
N GLU A 79 5.39 -10.64 10.33
CA GLU A 79 5.85 -11.88 9.69
C GLU A 79 7.28 -11.76 9.13
N PHE A 80 7.66 -10.59 8.61
CA PHE A 80 8.87 -10.43 7.78
C PHE A 80 9.89 -9.41 8.32
N ARG A 81 9.66 -8.78 9.48
CA ARG A 81 10.50 -7.71 10.06
C ARG A 81 11.95 -8.09 10.38
N GLN A 82 12.28 -9.38 10.30
CA GLN A 82 13.64 -9.91 10.49
C GLN A 82 14.14 -10.69 9.24
N ASP A 83 13.33 -10.75 8.17
CA ASP A 83 13.65 -11.50 6.96
C ASP A 83 14.60 -10.71 6.05
N THR A 84 15.83 -11.19 5.89
CA THR A 84 16.89 -10.54 5.10
C THR A 84 16.66 -10.60 3.58
N ARG A 85 15.58 -11.25 3.13
CA ARG A 85 15.12 -11.23 1.73
C ARG A 85 14.36 -9.94 1.42
N VAL A 86 13.78 -9.31 2.45
CA VAL A 86 13.14 -8.00 2.36
C VAL A 86 14.18 -6.91 2.62
N VAL A 87 14.25 -5.88 1.78
CA VAL A 87 15.29 -4.84 1.86
C VAL A 87 14.77 -3.47 2.26
N TRP A 88 13.48 -3.19 2.12
CA TRP A 88 12.83 -1.99 2.65
C TRP A 88 11.31 -2.14 2.68
N TRP A 89 10.67 -1.23 3.42
CA TRP A 89 9.23 -1.04 3.52
C TRP A 89 8.87 0.32 2.95
N GLU A 90 8.34 0.37 1.74
CA GLU A 90 7.76 1.59 1.17
C GLU A 90 6.31 1.71 1.65
N ILE A 91 5.96 2.83 2.27
CA ILE A 91 4.63 2.95 2.84
C ILE A 91 3.60 3.24 1.76
N PHE A 92 3.92 4.17 0.87
CA PHE A 92 2.94 4.74 -0.05
C PHE A 92 3.61 5.17 -1.34
N ASN A 93 3.26 4.52 -2.44
CA ASN A 93 3.69 4.95 -3.77
C ASN A 93 2.81 6.12 -4.23
N GLU A 94 3.47 7.25 -4.51
CA GLU A 94 2.85 8.49 -4.99
C GLU A 94 1.54 8.87 -4.27
N PRO A 95 1.57 9.29 -2.99
CA PRO A 95 0.36 9.80 -2.33
C PRO A 95 -0.07 11.16 -2.92
N ASN A 96 -1.37 11.32 -3.18
CA ASN A 96 -2.03 12.53 -3.73
C ASN A 96 -1.71 12.86 -5.21
N VAL A 97 -1.65 11.86 -6.10
CA VAL A 97 -1.16 12.00 -7.50
C VAL A 97 -1.95 12.95 -8.41
N ASP A 98 -3.23 13.23 -8.17
CA ASP A 98 -3.99 14.11 -9.06
C ASP A 98 -4.17 15.54 -8.48
N PRO A 99 -3.30 16.50 -8.83
CA PRO A 99 -3.45 17.90 -8.44
C PRO A 99 -4.54 18.65 -9.23
N THR A 100 -5.12 18.02 -10.27
CA THR A 100 -6.14 18.63 -11.15
C THR A 100 -7.56 18.26 -10.76
N VAL A 101 -7.72 17.17 -10.00
CA VAL A 101 -8.94 16.91 -9.23
C VAL A 101 -8.78 17.64 -7.90
N PRO A 102 -9.60 18.67 -7.58
CA PRO A 102 -9.59 19.26 -6.25
C PRO A 102 -9.87 18.12 -5.28
N LEU A 103 -8.86 17.72 -4.50
CA LEU A 103 -8.86 16.50 -3.69
C LEU A 103 -10.27 16.15 -3.22
N PRO A 104 -10.93 15.13 -3.80
CA PRO A 104 -12.21 14.68 -3.28
C PRO A 104 -12.05 14.04 -1.89
N GLU A 105 -10.82 13.94 -1.38
CA GLU A 105 -10.41 12.97 -0.35
C GLU A 105 -9.62 13.57 0.82
N GLY A 106 -9.40 14.89 0.84
CA GLY A 106 -8.76 15.55 1.98
C GLY A 106 -7.34 15.04 2.30
N ASN A 107 -6.95 15.09 3.57
CA ASN A 107 -5.61 14.71 4.07
C ASN A 107 -5.45 13.18 4.26
N PHE A 108 -6.34 12.35 3.69
CA PHE A 108 -6.45 10.93 4.00
C PHE A 108 -5.16 10.16 3.71
N SER A 109 -4.65 10.19 2.48
CA SER A 109 -3.45 9.45 2.08
C SER A 109 -2.23 9.84 2.91
N ASN A 110 -2.10 11.13 3.24
CA ASN A 110 -1.01 11.62 4.08
C ASN A 110 -1.13 11.14 5.53
N ILE A 111 -2.33 11.15 6.11
CA ILE A 111 -2.57 10.63 7.47
C ILE A 111 -2.35 9.12 7.50
N LEU A 112 -2.80 8.38 6.47
CA LEU A 112 -2.54 6.95 6.35
C LEU A 112 -1.04 6.67 6.26
N ARG A 113 -0.30 7.40 5.42
CA ARG A 113 1.15 7.28 5.29
C ARG A 113 1.87 7.53 6.62
N GLN A 114 1.53 8.62 7.32
CA GLN A 114 2.14 8.95 8.61
C GLN A 114 1.80 7.91 9.68
N SER A 115 0.55 7.44 9.72
CA SER A 115 0.10 6.42 10.67
C SER A 115 0.80 5.09 10.42
N ALA A 116 0.89 4.65 9.17
CA ALA A 116 1.60 3.44 8.79
C ALA A 116 3.10 3.52 9.09
N TYR A 117 3.75 4.67 8.85
CA TYR A 117 5.14 4.88 9.29
C TYR A 117 5.30 4.62 10.79
N ALA A 118 4.42 5.19 11.61
CA ALA A 118 4.45 5.01 13.05
C ALA A 118 4.23 3.54 13.45
N TRP A 119 3.23 2.87 12.88
CA TRP A 119 2.96 1.45 13.17
C TRP A 119 4.14 0.55 12.82
N ILE A 120 4.77 0.75 11.66
CA ILE A 120 5.92 -0.06 11.24
C ILE A 120 7.12 0.24 12.15
N THR A 121 7.34 1.50 12.51
CA THR A 121 8.41 1.91 13.43
C THR A 121 8.27 1.23 14.80
N GLU A 122 7.04 1.14 15.34
CA GLU A 122 6.75 0.46 16.62
C GLU A 122 7.15 -1.03 16.60
N LEU A 123 7.10 -1.68 15.42
CA LEU A 123 7.48 -3.08 15.27
C LEU A 123 8.99 -3.31 15.17
N ASN A 124 9.79 -2.23 15.09
CA ASN A 124 11.26 -2.27 15.04
C ASN A 124 11.82 -3.29 14.03
N PRO A 125 11.49 -3.18 12.73
CA PRO A 125 12.07 -4.02 11.69
C PRO A 125 13.56 -3.74 11.48
N THR A 126 14.29 -4.73 10.96
CA THR A 126 15.71 -4.55 10.61
C THR A 126 15.91 -3.78 9.31
N GLN A 127 14.88 -3.72 8.46
CA GLN A 127 14.89 -3.01 7.19
C GLN A 127 14.49 -1.54 7.37
N PRO A 128 15.00 -0.63 6.52
CA PRO A 128 14.55 0.76 6.49
C PRO A 128 13.07 0.88 6.06
N ILE A 129 12.46 1.98 6.49
CA ILE A 129 11.09 2.38 6.16
C ILE A 129 11.19 3.64 5.27
N LEU A 130 10.52 3.63 4.12
CA LEU A 130 10.51 4.68 3.10
C LEU A 130 9.13 5.36 3.03
#